data_AF-A0A6D2K3U8-F1
#
_entry.id   AF-A0A6D2K3U8-F1
#
_cell.length_a   1.000
_cell.length_b   1.000
_cell.length_c   1.000
_cell.angle_alpha   90.00
_cell.angle_beta   90.00
_cell.angle_gamma   90.00
#
_symmetry.space_group_name_H-M   'P 1'
#
loop_
_entity.id
_entity.type
_entity.pdbx_description
1 polymer ?
#
loop_
_entity_poly.entity_id
_entity_poly.type
_entity_poly.pdbx_seq_one_letter_code
_entity_poly.pdbx_strand_id
1 'polypeptide(L)'
;MAALSSMAISCLQSHSRNESYFLAYKPSQFSKPLFINPSLNKPRVSISFCLKPSDNDEMQIRQESAGEEEEEYWVVTAVRSRYNEIVIVDTVASRYLLLDSTKNVHSLVNKGGQNWTGCYWDEFSSLPPIIPNGPIAIYGLGGGTAARLMLELWPSIQLEGWEIDEILIEKARGYLGLSELEKPTSKGGSLRVHVDDALSPSQDVSGRYAGIIVDLFADGKVLDQLQQVPIWLDLASRLMPNGRIMVNCAGIEEEKAATNGKPQLLLGDSVWEMNSTIKILSEA
;
A
#
# COMPACT_ATOMS: atom_id res chain seq x y z
N MET A 1 -66.01 1.29 -15.32
CA MET A 1 -66.53 2.63 -15.69
C MET A 1 -66.25 3.58 -14.54
N ALA A 2 -66.02 4.88 -14.82
CA ALA A 2 -65.90 6.03 -13.90
C ALA A 2 -64.93 5.89 -12.69
N ALA A 3 -63.93 6.74 -12.41
CA ALA A 3 -63.64 8.16 -12.68
C ALA A 3 -64.24 9.20 -11.70
N LEU A 4 -63.32 9.83 -10.95
CA LEU A 4 -63.20 11.26 -10.60
C LEU A 4 -64.36 12.04 -9.93
N SER A 5 -64.10 12.51 -8.70
CA SER A 5 -64.43 13.86 -8.18
C SER A 5 -63.62 14.12 -6.88
N SER A 6 -63.71 15.28 -6.23
CA SER A 6 -62.89 16.49 -6.47
C SER A 6 -63.05 17.51 -5.30
N MET A 7 -62.59 18.76 -5.49
CA MET A 7 -62.57 19.91 -4.54
C MET A 7 -61.51 19.80 -3.42
N ALA A 8 -60.58 20.74 -3.17
CA ALA A 8 -60.53 22.24 -3.29
C ALA A 8 -61.36 22.95 -2.19
N ILE A 9 -61.03 24.11 -1.60
CA ILE A 9 -60.21 25.32 -1.92
C ILE A 9 -59.48 25.74 -0.59
N SER A 10 -58.40 26.55 -0.44
CA SER A 10 -57.59 27.58 -1.15
C SER A 10 -56.10 27.48 -0.68
N CYS A 11 -55.03 28.09 -1.24
CA CYS A 11 -54.76 29.26 -2.10
C CYS A 11 -54.55 30.64 -1.41
N LEU A 12 -53.29 31.10 -1.36
CA LEU A 12 -52.88 32.52 -1.37
C LEU A 12 -51.48 32.63 -2.04
N GLN A 13 -51.15 33.76 -2.68
CA GLN A 13 -50.02 33.86 -3.63
C GLN A 13 -49.15 35.11 -3.43
N SER A 14 -47.86 34.99 -3.77
CA SER A 14 -47.06 36.02 -4.44
C SER A 14 -45.89 35.33 -5.17
N HIS A 15 -45.95 35.19 -6.50
CA HIS A 15 -45.34 36.12 -7.46
C HIS A 15 -43.88 36.50 -7.09
N SER A 16 -42.80 35.89 -7.59
CA SER A 16 -42.37 35.49 -8.96
C SER A 16 -41.30 36.44 -9.53
N ARG A 17 -40.16 35.89 -9.95
CA ARG A 17 -39.54 36.13 -11.28
C ARG A 17 -38.34 35.19 -11.49
N ASN A 18 -38.19 34.71 -12.71
CA ASN A 18 -36.94 34.08 -13.17
C ASN A 18 -35.98 35.18 -13.62
N GLU A 19 -34.68 35.02 -13.34
CA GLU A 19 -33.62 35.44 -14.27
C GLU A 19 -32.49 34.41 -14.26
N SER A 20 -31.97 34.08 -15.45
CA SER A 20 -30.98 33.03 -15.65
C SER A 20 -29.58 33.63 -15.72
N TYR A 21 -28.79 33.52 -14.64
CA TYR A 21 -27.42 34.05 -14.61
C TYR A 21 -26.36 32.99 -14.93
N PHE A 22 -25.80 33.07 -16.14
CA PHE A 22 -24.55 32.41 -16.49
C PHE A 22 -23.41 32.92 -15.61
N LEU A 23 -22.91 32.09 -14.69
CA LEU A 23 -21.64 32.35 -14.02
C LEU A 23 -20.49 31.88 -14.90
N ALA A 24 -19.87 32.83 -15.61
CA ALA A 24 -18.75 32.57 -16.51
C ALA A 24 -17.49 32.13 -15.74
N TYR A 25 -16.81 31.11 -16.27
CA TYR A 25 -15.46 30.73 -15.83
C TYR A 25 -14.50 31.92 -15.93
N LYS A 26 -13.86 32.28 -14.82
CA LYS A 26 -12.62 33.07 -14.84
C LYS A 26 -11.43 32.12 -14.71
N PRO A 27 -10.47 32.11 -15.65
CA PRO A 27 -9.22 31.39 -15.45
C PRO A 27 -8.42 32.06 -14.34
N SER A 28 -8.00 31.29 -13.33
CA SER A 28 -7.01 31.74 -12.36
C SER A 28 -5.66 31.95 -13.07
N GLN A 29 -5.02 33.08 -12.81
CA GLN A 29 -3.71 33.37 -13.39
C GLN A 29 -2.65 32.50 -12.73
N PHE A 30 -1.94 31.69 -13.51
CA PHE A 30 -0.78 30.95 -13.04
C PHE A 30 0.35 31.92 -12.68
N SER A 31 0.61 32.09 -11.38
CA SER A 31 1.87 32.65 -10.90
C SER A 31 3.01 31.76 -11.36
N LYS A 32 3.98 32.35 -12.07
CA LYS A 32 5.15 31.63 -12.59
C LYS A 32 5.96 31.04 -11.41
N PRO A 33 6.49 29.80 -11.52
CA PRO A 33 7.40 29.29 -10.51
C PRO A 33 8.68 30.14 -10.45
N LEU A 34 9.15 30.40 -9.24
CA LEU A 34 10.44 31.04 -9.00
C LEU A 34 11.55 30.03 -9.28
N PHE A 35 12.36 30.30 -10.31
CA PHE A 35 13.57 29.53 -10.57
C PHE A 35 14.59 29.79 -9.45
N ILE A 36 14.85 28.78 -8.63
CA ILE A 36 15.92 28.80 -7.63
C ILE A 36 17.23 28.39 -8.32
N ASN A 37 18.29 29.21 -8.16
CA ASN A 37 19.59 28.93 -8.77
C ASN A 37 20.25 27.67 -8.15
N PRO A 38 20.68 26.68 -8.96
CA PRO A 38 21.31 25.46 -8.47
C PRO A 38 22.80 25.67 -8.16
N SER A 39 23.11 26.47 -7.12
CA SER A 39 24.51 26.79 -6.74
C SER A 39 24.71 26.98 -5.24
N LEU A 40 24.22 26.03 -4.43
CA LEU A 40 24.52 25.90 -3.00
C LEU A 40 24.77 24.41 -2.67
N ASN A 41 25.63 24.15 -1.67
CA ASN A 41 26.19 22.82 -1.42
C ASN A 41 25.11 21.76 -1.10
N LYS A 42 25.17 20.62 -1.79
CA LYS A 42 24.33 19.44 -1.49
C LYS A 42 24.62 18.96 -0.04
N PRO A 43 23.61 18.74 0.81
CA PRO A 43 23.82 18.08 2.09
C PRO A 43 24.16 16.60 1.86
N ARG A 44 25.20 16.11 2.54
CA ARG A 44 25.42 14.66 2.70
C ARG A 44 24.59 14.16 3.88
N VAL A 45 23.82 13.11 3.66
CA VAL A 45 23.12 12.35 4.71
C VAL A 45 23.41 10.88 4.46
N SER A 46 23.83 10.15 5.50
CA SER A 46 23.97 8.69 5.43
C SER A 46 22.60 8.04 5.65
N ILE A 47 22.29 7.03 4.83
CA ILE A 47 21.09 6.20 4.96
C ILE A 47 21.59 4.79 5.31
N SER A 48 21.36 4.36 6.55
CA SER A 48 21.73 3.00 6.97
C SER A 48 20.64 2.03 6.51
N PHE A 49 20.98 1.14 5.59
CA PHE A 49 20.10 0.06 5.14
C PHE A 49 20.12 -1.08 6.16
N CYS A 50 19.36 -0.95 7.26
CA CYS A 50 19.17 -2.03 8.25
C CYS A 50 18.30 -3.18 7.71
N LEU A 51 18.74 -3.84 6.64
CA LEU A 51 18.26 -5.16 6.25
C LEU A 51 18.82 -6.17 7.25
N LYS A 52 17.99 -6.63 8.20
CA LYS A 52 18.36 -7.73 9.10
C LYS A 52 18.23 -9.07 8.36
N PRO A 53 19.28 -9.90 8.30
CA PRO A 53 19.15 -11.32 7.99
C PRO A 53 18.32 -12.05 9.07
N SER A 54 17.77 -13.21 8.74
CA SER A 54 17.11 -14.10 9.71
C SER A 54 18.14 -14.94 10.48
N ASP A 55 17.92 -15.12 11.79
CA ASP A 55 18.88 -15.68 12.76
C ASP A 55 19.08 -17.22 12.66
N ASN A 56 19.51 -17.75 11.51
CA ASN A 56 19.77 -19.19 11.30
C ASN A 56 21.17 -19.57 10.77
N ASP A 57 22.03 -18.59 10.42
CA ASP A 57 23.37 -18.83 9.83
C ASP A 57 24.56 -18.51 10.77
N GLU A 58 24.35 -18.49 12.10
CA GLU A 58 25.38 -18.12 13.11
C GLU A 58 26.68 -18.95 13.09
N MET A 59 26.73 -20.08 12.37
CA MET A 59 27.87 -21.02 12.41
C MET A 59 28.73 -21.09 11.14
N GLN A 60 28.55 -20.23 10.13
CA GLN A 60 29.51 -20.24 8.99
C GLN A 60 29.95 -18.90 8.36
N ILE A 61 29.53 -17.74 8.85
CA ILE A 61 30.05 -16.43 8.38
C ILE A 61 31.08 -15.87 9.37
N ARG A 62 32.35 -16.30 9.20
CA ARG A 62 33.51 -15.71 9.90
C ARG A 62 34.59 -15.14 8.96
N GLN A 63 34.23 -14.83 7.71
CA GLN A 63 35.15 -14.12 6.82
C GLN A 63 34.48 -13.40 5.64
N GLU A 64 33.43 -12.61 5.89
CA GLU A 64 33.00 -11.57 4.94
C GLU A 64 32.31 -10.41 5.67
N SER A 65 33.11 -9.53 6.26
CA SER A 65 32.66 -8.18 6.60
C SER A 65 32.55 -7.38 5.31
N ALA A 66 31.44 -7.56 4.59
CA ALA A 66 31.08 -6.68 3.48
C ALA A 66 31.09 -5.24 4.00
N GLY A 67 31.94 -4.40 3.41
CA GLY A 67 31.93 -2.98 3.74
C GLY A 67 30.61 -2.38 3.29
N GLU A 68 30.03 -1.51 4.11
CA GLU A 68 28.97 -0.60 3.67
C GLU A 68 29.59 0.37 2.65
N GLU A 69 29.60 0.00 1.37
CA GLU A 69 30.00 0.89 0.29
C GLU A 69 28.98 2.05 0.23
N GLU A 70 29.44 3.29 0.46
CA GLU A 70 28.60 4.49 0.38
C GLU A 70 28.13 4.70 -1.09
N GLU A 71 27.05 4.04 -1.50
CA GLU A 71 26.52 4.18 -2.86
C GLU A 71 26.01 5.63 -3.08
N GLU A 72 26.46 6.29 -4.15
CA GLU A 72 25.99 7.65 -4.47
C GLU A 72 24.51 7.60 -4.86
N TYR A 73 23.68 8.22 -4.03
CA TYR A 73 22.25 8.37 -4.26
C TYR A 73 21.89 9.82 -4.62
N TRP A 74 20.79 9.99 -5.35
CA TRP A 74 20.16 11.28 -5.60
C TRP A 74 18.65 11.23 -5.39
N VAL A 75 18.08 12.33 -4.89
CA VAL A 75 16.62 12.49 -4.77
C VAL A 75 16.04 12.78 -6.15
N VAL A 76 15.13 11.92 -6.62
CA VAL A 76 14.39 12.11 -7.88
C VAL A 76 13.18 13.01 -7.66
N THR A 77 12.48 12.81 -6.55
CA THR A 77 11.38 13.67 -6.10
C THR A 77 11.21 13.58 -4.60
N ALA A 78 10.78 14.68 -3.99
CA ALA A 78 10.34 14.74 -2.59
C ALA A 78 9.06 15.60 -2.56
N VAL A 79 7.95 15.02 -2.09
CA VAL A 79 6.64 15.67 -2.07
C VAL A 79 5.84 15.18 -0.86
N ARG A 80 5.10 16.09 -0.21
CA ARG A 80 4.20 15.74 0.89
C ARG A 80 2.76 15.72 0.37
N SER A 81 2.07 14.61 0.59
CA SER A 81 0.63 14.46 0.33
C SER A 81 -0.17 14.73 1.61
N ARG A 82 -1.46 14.37 1.61
CA ARG A 82 -2.30 14.35 2.82
C ARG A 82 -2.10 13.10 3.70
N TYR A 83 -1.33 12.11 3.23
CA TYR A 83 -1.09 10.82 3.89
C TYR A 83 0.40 10.59 4.20
N ASN A 84 1.30 10.94 3.27
CA ASN A 84 2.72 10.57 3.31
C ASN A 84 3.66 11.76 3.06
N GLU A 85 4.91 11.61 3.51
CA GLU A 85 6.05 12.36 2.96
C GLU A 85 6.83 11.48 1.98
N ILE A 86 6.40 11.51 0.72
CA ILE A 86 6.90 10.67 -0.37
C ILE A 86 8.28 11.19 -0.81
N VAL A 87 9.31 10.35 -0.69
CA VAL A 87 10.64 10.61 -1.25
C VAL A 87 11.04 9.44 -2.13
N ILE A 88 11.44 9.71 -3.37
CA ILE A 88 12.05 8.69 -4.24
C ILE A 88 13.53 9.02 -4.37
N VAL A 89 14.38 8.08 -3.93
CA VAL A 89 15.84 8.14 -4.10
C VAL A 89 16.29 7.09 -5.09
N ASP A 90 17.39 7.38 -5.78
CA ASP A 90 17.86 6.64 -6.94
C ASP A 90 19.37 6.51 -6.86
N THR A 91 19.88 5.30 -7.08
CA THR A 91 21.31 4.95 -6.95
C THR A 91 21.84 4.39 -8.28
N VAL A 92 23.01 3.76 -8.33
CA VAL A 92 23.46 3.09 -9.57
C VAL A 92 22.75 1.74 -9.73
N ALA A 93 22.63 0.97 -8.65
CA ALA A 93 22.00 -0.35 -8.64
C ALA A 93 20.47 -0.29 -8.69
N SER A 94 19.84 0.66 -8.01
CA SER A 94 18.42 0.57 -7.64
C SER A 94 17.70 1.92 -7.55
N ARG A 95 16.39 1.87 -7.32
CA ARG A 95 15.53 3.00 -6.98
C ARG A 95 14.61 2.62 -5.83
N TYR A 96 14.50 3.51 -4.85
CA TYR A 96 13.81 3.26 -3.59
C TYR A 96 12.71 4.29 -3.37
N LEU A 97 11.57 3.84 -2.86
CA LEU A 97 10.51 4.66 -2.29
C LEU A 97 10.67 4.70 -0.78
N LEU A 98 10.79 5.90 -0.23
CA LEU A 98 10.74 6.18 1.21
C LEU A 98 9.43 6.93 1.51
N LEU A 99 8.73 6.54 2.58
CA LEU A 99 7.47 7.17 3.01
C LEU A 99 7.56 7.74 4.43
N ASP A 100 6.44 8.34 4.86
CA ASP A 100 6.14 8.86 6.20
C ASP A 100 7.28 9.64 6.91
N SER A 101 7.21 9.79 8.23
CA SER A 101 8.21 10.50 9.02
C SER A 101 9.49 9.69 9.29
N THR A 102 9.44 8.36 9.19
CA THR A 102 10.55 7.43 9.45
C THR A 102 11.56 7.33 8.32
N LYS A 103 11.12 7.54 7.07
CA LYS A 103 11.89 7.29 5.83
C LYS A 103 12.31 5.82 5.64
N ASN A 104 11.53 4.88 6.20
CA ASN A 104 11.64 3.46 5.87
C ASN A 104 11.46 3.22 4.36
N VAL A 105 12.03 2.10 3.85
CA VAL A 105 11.83 1.69 2.45
C VAL A 105 10.48 0.99 2.29
N HIS A 106 9.57 1.58 1.52
CA HIS A 106 8.25 1.01 1.21
C HIS A 106 8.14 0.41 -0.19
N SER A 107 9.14 0.61 -1.06
CA SER A 107 9.27 -0.14 -2.32
C SER A 107 10.69 -0.02 -2.88
N LEU A 108 11.08 -1.05 -3.64
CA LEU A 108 12.35 -1.19 -4.35
C LEU A 108 12.13 -1.51 -5.83
N VAL A 109 12.99 -0.96 -6.70
CA VAL A 109 13.12 -1.33 -8.12
C VAL A 109 14.60 -1.49 -8.46
N ASN A 110 15.04 -2.73 -8.70
CA ASN A 110 16.40 -3.02 -9.13
C ASN A 110 16.58 -2.66 -10.61
N LYS A 111 17.70 -2.02 -10.98
CA LYS A 111 18.02 -1.65 -12.37
C LYS A 111 18.70 -2.79 -13.15
N GLY A 112 19.21 -3.80 -12.45
CA GLY A 112 19.79 -5.01 -13.04
C GLY A 112 18.78 -5.96 -13.72
N GLY A 113 17.48 -5.66 -13.67
CA GLY A 113 16.43 -6.44 -14.34
C GLY A 113 15.93 -7.67 -13.57
N GLN A 114 16.49 -7.97 -12.40
CA GLN A 114 15.97 -8.98 -11.46
C GLN A 114 14.92 -8.34 -10.56
N ASN A 115 13.70 -8.89 -10.51
CA ASN A 115 12.62 -8.34 -9.66
C ASN A 115 12.56 -8.95 -8.25
N TRP A 116 13.35 -9.98 -7.97
CA TRP A 116 13.61 -10.48 -6.62
C TRP A 116 14.33 -9.41 -5.79
N THR A 117 13.91 -9.22 -4.54
CA THR A 117 14.39 -8.17 -3.65
C THR A 117 15.21 -8.69 -2.47
N GLY A 118 15.12 -9.98 -2.14
CA GLY A 118 15.69 -10.52 -0.90
C GLY A 118 15.01 -9.97 0.36
N CYS A 119 13.80 -9.42 0.21
CA CYS A 119 13.00 -8.76 1.23
C CYS A 119 11.54 -9.26 1.15
N TYR A 120 10.74 -9.02 2.20
CA TYR A 120 9.39 -9.59 2.41
C TYR A 120 8.38 -9.47 1.25
N TRP A 121 8.60 -8.58 0.29
CA TRP A 121 7.80 -8.49 -0.94
C TRP A 121 7.91 -9.74 -1.82
N ASP A 122 9.00 -10.49 -1.71
CA ASP A 122 9.24 -11.71 -2.47
C ASP A 122 8.30 -12.84 -2.00
N GLU A 123 8.11 -12.97 -0.69
CA GLU A 123 7.27 -13.97 -0.03
C GLU A 123 5.80 -13.88 -0.44
N PHE A 124 5.28 -12.69 -0.76
CA PHE A 124 3.92 -12.53 -1.31
C PHE A 124 3.72 -13.29 -2.64
N SER A 125 4.79 -13.56 -3.40
CA SER A 125 4.75 -14.38 -4.60
C SER A 125 4.57 -15.88 -4.34
N SER A 126 4.58 -16.32 -3.07
CA SER A 126 4.20 -17.67 -2.64
C SER A 126 2.69 -17.87 -2.42
N LEU A 127 1.88 -16.81 -2.45
CA LEU A 127 0.43 -16.88 -2.27
C LEU A 127 -0.31 -17.58 -3.44
N PRO A 128 -0.03 -17.32 -4.74
CA PRO A 128 -0.83 -17.86 -5.84
C PRO A 128 -0.92 -19.40 -5.91
N PRO A 129 0.11 -20.20 -5.58
CA PRO A 129 0.00 -21.67 -5.50
C PRO A 129 -0.99 -22.24 -4.47
N ILE A 130 -1.38 -21.48 -3.45
CA ILE A 130 -2.16 -22.01 -2.31
C ILE A 130 -3.62 -21.51 -2.24
N ILE A 131 -4.06 -20.74 -3.24
CA ILE A 131 -5.40 -20.14 -3.38
C ILE A 131 -6.15 -20.69 -4.61
N PRO A 132 -7.48 -20.54 -4.71
CA PRO A 132 -8.23 -20.82 -5.94
C PRO A 132 -7.83 -19.89 -7.11
N ASN A 133 -8.29 -20.22 -8.32
CA ASN A 133 -8.17 -19.30 -9.46
C ASN A 133 -9.11 -18.10 -9.28
N GLY A 134 -8.56 -16.88 -9.26
CA GLY A 134 -9.32 -15.63 -9.18
C GLY A 134 -8.39 -14.40 -9.10
N PRO A 135 -8.94 -13.19 -8.92
CA PRO A 135 -8.15 -11.99 -8.69
C PRO A 135 -7.53 -11.99 -7.28
N ILE A 136 -6.38 -11.34 -7.12
CA ILE A 136 -5.72 -11.13 -5.83
C ILE A 136 -5.74 -9.63 -5.50
N ALA A 137 -6.24 -9.27 -4.32
CA ALA A 137 -6.12 -7.90 -3.83
C ALA A 137 -4.73 -7.67 -3.19
N ILE A 138 -4.17 -6.48 -3.37
CA ILE A 138 -3.00 -6.00 -2.63
C ILE A 138 -3.41 -4.69 -1.95
N TYR A 139 -3.62 -4.71 -0.64
CA TYR A 139 -3.98 -3.54 0.15
C TYR A 139 -2.71 -2.91 0.73
N GLY A 140 -2.37 -1.69 0.28
CA GLY A 140 -1.04 -1.13 0.44
C GLY A 140 -0.18 -1.51 -0.76
N LEU A 141 -0.29 -0.72 -1.83
CA LEU A 141 0.42 -1.01 -3.09
C LEU A 141 1.80 -0.33 -3.14
N GLY A 142 1.95 0.84 -2.52
CA GLY A 142 3.18 1.61 -2.54
C GLY A 142 3.68 1.89 -3.97
N GLY A 143 4.90 1.45 -4.25
CA GLY A 143 5.52 1.50 -5.58
C GLY A 143 5.25 0.29 -6.48
N GLY A 144 4.52 -0.73 -5.99
CA GLY A 144 4.17 -1.95 -6.73
C GLY A 144 5.28 -3.02 -6.79
N THR A 145 6.23 -3.03 -5.86
CA THR A 145 7.34 -4.00 -5.84
C THR A 145 6.87 -5.46 -5.84
N ALA A 146 6.01 -5.84 -4.88
CA ALA A 146 5.44 -7.20 -4.83
C ALA A 146 4.64 -7.52 -6.10
N ALA A 147 3.79 -6.59 -6.56
CA ALA A 147 2.98 -6.75 -7.76
C ALA A 147 3.83 -7.02 -9.02
N ARG A 148 5.05 -6.48 -9.11
CA ARG A 148 5.97 -6.73 -10.21
C ARG A 148 6.46 -8.18 -10.24
N LEU A 149 6.98 -8.69 -9.13
CA LEU A 149 7.49 -10.07 -9.06
C LEU A 149 6.34 -11.08 -9.24
N MET A 150 5.17 -10.81 -8.64
CA MET A 150 3.98 -11.64 -8.82
C MET A 150 3.55 -11.74 -10.29
N LEU A 151 3.61 -10.65 -11.07
CA LEU A 151 3.29 -10.66 -12.51
C LEU A 151 4.40 -11.25 -13.40
N GLU A 152 5.65 -11.30 -12.94
CA GLU A 152 6.72 -12.05 -13.61
C GLU A 152 6.52 -13.56 -13.45
N LEU A 153 6.32 -14.03 -12.22
CA LEU A 153 6.23 -15.46 -11.88
C LEU A 153 4.88 -16.07 -12.25
N TRP A 154 3.79 -15.30 -12.12
CA TRP A 154 2.41 -15.75 -12.32
C TRP A 154 1.68 -14.92 -13.38
N PRO A 155 2.19 -14.81 -14.62
CA PRO A 155 1.77 -13.79 -15.58
C PRO A 155 0.30 -13.81 -16.02
N SER A 156 -0.51 -14.81 -15.64
CA SER A 156 -1.95 -14.85 -15.91
C SER A 156 -2.84 -14.23 -14.82
N ILE A 157 -2.31 -13.91 -13.63
CA ILE A 157 -3.12 -13.40 -12.51
C ILE A 157 -3.65 -11.99 -12.76
N GLN A 158 -4.83 -11.69 -12.21
CA GLN A 158 -5.32 -10.32 -12.10
C GLN A 158 -4.99 -9.81 -10.69
N LEU A 159 -4.27 -8.70 -10.59
CA LEU A 159 -4.00 -8.01 -9.33
C LEU A 159 -4.92 -6.78 -9.22
N GLU A 160 -5.57 -6.58 -8.07
CA GLU A 160 -6.27 -5.35 -7.73
C GLU A 160 -5.50 -4.67 -6.58
N GLY A 161 -4.63 -3.72 -6.92
CA GLY A 161 -3.77 -3.02 -5.97
C GLY A 161 -4.45 -1.74 -5.48
N TRP A 162 -4.60 -1.59 -4.16
CA TRP A 162 -5.24 -0.47 -3.50
C TRP A 162 -4.22 0.39 -2.77
N GLU A 163 -4.28 1.70 -3.01
CA GLU A 163 -3.46 2.71 -2.36
C GLU A 163 -4.34 3.94 -2.07
N ILE A 164 -4.22 4.51 -0.88
CA ILE A 164 -5.06 5.65 -0.49
C ILE A 164 -4.48 6.98 -0.99
N ASP A 165 -3.17 7.01 -1.29
CA ASP A 165 -2.44 8.20 -1.69
C ASP A 165 -2.34 8.38 -3.22
N GLU A 166 -3.21 9.24 -3.76
CA GLU A 166 -3.23 9.58 -5.20
C GLU A 166 -1.89 10.13 -5.72
N ILE A 167 -1.15 10.87 -4.88
CA ILE A 167 0.13 11.47 -5.26
C ILE A 167 1.21 10.40 -5.29
N LEU A 168 1.17 9.45 -4.35
CA LEU A 168 2.06 8.28 -4.37
C LEU A 168 1.88 7.48 -5.65
N ILE A 169 0.64 7.16 -6.04
CA ILE A 169 0.35 6.46 -7.29
C ILE A 169 0.80 7.23 -8.52
N GLU A 170 0.67 8.56 -8.55
CA GLU A 170 1.22 9.41 -9.61
C GLU A 170 2.75 9.24 -9.72
N LYS A 171 3.48 9.29 -8.60
CA LYS A 171 4.95 9.13 -8.60
C LYS A 171 5.39 7.69 -8.86
N ALA A 172 4.64 6.69 -8.40
CA ALA A 172 4.90 5.28 -8.67
C ALA A 172 4.76 4.94 -10.16
N ARG A 173 3.73 5.47 -10.83
CA ARG A 173 3.59 5.40 -12.30
C ARG A 173 4.76 6.11 -12.99
N GLY A 174 5.08 7.35 -12.61
CA GLY A 174 6.11 8.15 -13.27
C GLY A 174 7.56 7.69 -13.07
N TYR A 175 7.89 7.12 -11.90
CA TYR A 175 9.29 6.85 -11.51
C TYR A 175 9.60 5.42 -11.07
N LEU A 176 8.61 4.63 -10.64
CA LEU A 176 8.80 3.26 -10.15
C LEU A 176 8.29 2.19 -11.14
N GLY A 177 7.81 2.61 -12.31
CA GLY A 177 7.37 1.72 -13.39
C GLY A 177 6.03 1.02 -13.15
N LEU A 178 5.18 1.59 -12.28
CA LEU A 178 3.85 1.01 -11.97
C LEU A 178 2.96 0.93 -13.23
N SER A 179 3.07 1.91 -14.13
CA SER A 179 2.33 1.99 -15.40
C SER A 179 2.58 0.83 -16.36
N GLU A 180 3.69 0.10 -16.18
CA GLU A 180 4.02 -1.07 -17.00
C GLU A 180 3.31 -2.33 -16.49
N LEU A 181 3.01 -2.39 -15.18
CA LEU A 181 2.23 -3.48 -14.57
C LEU A 181 0.74 -3.36 -14.92
N GLU A 182 0.26 -2.15 -15.20
CA GLU A 182 -1.11 -1.88 -15.65
C GLU A 182 -1.38 -2.33 -17.11
N LYS A 183 -0.35 -2.79 -17.81
CA LYS A 183 -0.46 -3.35 -19.17
C LYS A 183 -0.60 -4.87 -19.08
N PRO A 184 -1.43 -5.51 -19.93
CA PRO A 184 -1.52 -6.97 -19.97
C PRO A 184 -0.17 -7.63 -20.30
N THR A 185 0.19 -8.66 -19.54
CA THR A 185 1.33 -9.53 -19.87
C THR A 185 1.05 -10.37 -21.13
N SER A 186 2.05 -11.15 -21.58
CA SER A 186 1.88 -12.18 -22.61
C SER A 186 0.91 -13.32 -22.27
N LYS A 187 0.39 -13.38 -21.03
CA LYS A 187 -0.65 -14.32 -20.57
C LYS A 187 -1.94 -13.65 -20.11
N GLY A 188 -2.08 -12.33 -20.30
CA GLY A 188 -3.29 -11.58 -20.00
C GLY A 188 -3.49 -11.19 -18.54
N GLY A 189 -2.56 -11.52 -17.65
CA GLY A 189 -2.50 -10.94 -16.29
C GLY A 189 -2.19 -9.44 -16.34
N SER A 190 -2.60 -8.70 -15.32
CA SER A 190 -2.32 -7.26 -15.18
C SER A 190 -2.58 -6.77 -13.77
N LEU A 191 -2.07 -5.58 -13.45
CA LEU A 191 -2.43 -4.81 -12.26
C LEU A 191 -3.53 -3.79 -12.58
N ARG A 192 -4.60 -3.77 -11.79
CA ARG A 192 -5.58 -2.69 -11.72
C ARG A 192 -5.29 -1.88 -10.47
N VAL A 193 -5.01 -0.59 -10.62
CA VAL A 193 -4.77 0.31 -9.47
C VAL A 193 -6.08 0.99 -9.05
N HIS A 194 -6.40 0.87 -7.77
CA HIS A 194 -7.49 1.52 -7.08
C HIS A 194 -6.92 2.61 -6.16
N VAL A 195 -7.43 3.83 -6.28
CA VAL A 195 -6.98 4.99 -5.48
C VAL A 195 -8.07 5.32 -4.46
N ASP A 196 -8.10 4.57 -3.36
CA ASP A 196 -9.15 4.61 -2.34
C ASP A 196 -8.71 3.90 -1.04
N ASP A 197 -9.49 4.03 0.02
CA ASP A 197 -9.29 3.30 1.29
C ASP A 197 -9.66 1.81 1.16
N ALA A 198 -8.65 0.94 1.17
CA ALA A 198 -8.81 -0.51 1.12
C ALA A 198 -9.68 -1.09 2.26
N LEU A 199 -9.73 -0.45 3.44
CA LEU A 199 -10.47 -0.93 4.61
C LEU A 199 -11.89 -0.37 4.68
N SER A 200 -12.27 0.56 3.79
CA SER A 200 -13.63 1.08 3.76
C SER A 200 -14.63 -0.02 3.35
N PRO A 201 -15.84 -0.07 3.96
CA PRO A 201 -16.83 -1.10 3.64
C PRO A 201 -17.38 -0.94 2.21
N SER A 202 -17.34 -2.03 1.43
CA SER A 202 -17.92 -2.09 0.10
C SER A 202 -18.80 -3.33 -0.06
N GLN A 203 -19.98 -3.17 -0.65
CA GLN A 203 -20.92 -4.28 -0.89
C GLN A 203 -20.61 -5.05 -2.19
N ASP A 204 -19.75 -4.52 -3.07
CA ASP A 204 -19.44 -5.06 -4.41
C ASP A 204 -18.14 -5.90 -4.45
N VAL A 205 -17.70 -6.37 -3.28
CA VAL A 205 -16.45 -7.14 -3.09
C VAL A 205 -16.64 -8.45 -2.32
N SER A 206 -17.84 -8.78 -1.84
CA SER A 206 -18.05 -10.06 -1.14
C SER A 206 -17.85 -11.24 -2.09
N GLY A 207 -17.08 -12.24 -1.66
CA GLY A 207 -16.79 -13.42 -2.49
C GLY A 207 -15.92 -13.17 -3.72
N ARG A 208 -15.24 -12.02 -3.83
CA ARG A 208 -14.53 -11.57 -5.05
C ARG A 208 -13.11 -12.12 -5.21
N TYR A 209 -12.34 -12.19 -4.12
CA TYR A 209 -10.90 -12.38 -4.18
C TYR A 209 -10.45 -13.81 -3.89
N ALA A 210 -9.57 -14.36 -4.72
CA ALA A 210 -8.90 -15.62 -4.42
C ALA A 210 -7.84 -15.45 -3.31
N GLY A 211 -7.18 -14.30 -3.28
CA GLY A 211 -6.23 -13.94 -2.22
C GLY A 211 -6.31 -12.46 -1.88
N ILE A 212 -5.96 -12.11 -0.64
CA ILE A 212 -5.82 -10.72 -0.19
C ILE A 212 -4.46 -10.60 0.49
N ILE A 213 -3.61 -9.72 -0.03
CA ILE A 213 -2.36 -9.29 0.60
C ILE A 213 -2.64 -8.01 1.39
N VAL A 214 -2.20 -7.96 2.64
CA VAL A 214 -2.34 -6.81 3.55
C VAL A 214 -0.95 -6.29 3.93
N ASP A 215 -0.61 -5.10 3.41
CA ASP A 215 0.68 -4.42 3.58
C ASP A 215 0.42 -2.93 3.96
N LEU A 216 -0.50 -2.72 4.90
CA LEU A 216 -1.04 -1.40 5.27
C LEU A 216 -0.32 -0.79 6.48
N PHE A 217 0.43 0.28 6.25
CA PHE A 217 1.25 0.99 7.23
C PHE A 217 1.03 2.50 7.21
N ALA A 218 1.25 3.16 8.36
CA ALA A 218 1.38 4.60 8.50
C ALA A 218 2.35 4.95 9.65
N ASP A 219 3.19 5.97 9.49
CA ASP A 219 4.23 6.38 10.45
C ASP A 219 5.05 5.21 11.02
N GLY A 220 5.47 4.30 10.13
CA GLY A 220 6.26 3.11 10.45
C GLY A 220 5.51 1.99 11.19
N LYS A 221 4.17 2.05 11.29
CA LYS A 221 3.36 1.11 12.10
C LYS A 221 2.16 0.54 11.33
N VAL A 222 1.75 -0.66 11.72
CA VAL A 222 0.49 -1.28 11.28
C VAL A 222 -0.69 -0.41 11.73
N LEU A 223 -1.70 -0.24 10.87
CA LEU A 223 -2.88 0.59 11.19
C LEU A 223 -3.68 0.06 12.40
N ASP A 224 -4.16 0.96 13.28
CA ASP A 224 -4.99 0.59 14.45
C ASP A 224 -6.28 -0.15 14.06
N GLN A 225 -6.82 0.09 12.86
CA GLN A 225 -7.95 -0.67 12.31
C GLN A 225 -7.65 -2.17 12.21
N LEU A 226 -6.41 -2.56 11.89
CA LEU A 226 -5.98 -3.95 11.78
C LEU A 226 -5.78 -4.65 13.13
N GLN A 227 -5.95 -3.94 14.25
CA GLN A 227 -6.08 -4.57 15.58
C GLN A 227 -7.54 -5.01 15.87
N GLN A 228 -8.50 -4.63 15.03
CA GLN A 228 -9.93 -4.79 15.30
C GLN A 228 -10.53 -5.99 14.54
N VAL A 229 -10.97 -7.00 15.29
CA VAL A 229 -11.62 -8.23 14.77
C VAL A 229 -12.69 -7.98 13.68
N PRO A 230 -13.58 -6.97 13.77
CA PRO A 230 -14.59 -6.73 12.73
C PRO A 230 -14.01 -6.41 11.34
N ILE A 231 -12.82 -5.78 11.27
CA ILE A 231 -12.15 -5.51 10.00
C ILE A 231 -11.72 -6.82 9.33
N TRP A 232 -11.20 -7.77 10.09
CA TRP A 232 -10.78 -9.07 9.57
C TRP A 232 -11.94 -9.97 9.18
N LEU A 233 -13.08 -9.86 9.87
CA LEU A 233 -14.34 -10.50 9.44
C LEU A 233 -14.86 -9.88 8.13
N ASP A 234 -14.77 -8.56 7.95
CA ASP A 234 -15.07 -7.92 6.66
C ASP A 234 -14.11 -8.40 5.57
N LEU A 235 -12.79 -8.38 5.78
CA LEU A 235 -11.81 -8.85 4.80
C LEU A 235 -12.02 -10.32 4.42
N ALA A 236 -12.32 -11.20 5.39
CA ALA A 236 -12.65 -12.59 5.13
C ALA A 236 -13.92 -12.73 4.28
N SER A 237 -14.94 -11.88 4.48
CA SER A 237 -16.16 -11.87 3.65
C SER A 237 -15.93 -11.48 2.18
N ARG A 238 -14.77 -10.87 1.87
CA ARG A 238 -14.34 -10.53 0.50
C ARG A 238 -13.67 -11.71 -0.24
N LEU A 239 -13.36 -12.80 0.46
CA LEU A 239 -12.71 -13.97 -0.14
C LEU A 239 -13.70 -14.90 -0.87
N MET A 240 -13.25 -15.46 -1.99
CA MET A 240 -13.83 -16.64 -2.63
C MET A 240 -13.71 -17.87 -1.71
N PRO A 241 -14.53 -18.92 -1.89
CA PRO A 241 -14.36 -20.19 -1.17
C PRO A 241 -12.95 -20.77 -1.34
N ASN A 242 -12.29 -21.11 -0.23
CA ASN A 242 -10.88 -21.52 -0.13
C ASN A 242 -9.84 -20.41 -0.41
N GLY A 243 -10.27 -19.15 -0.53
CA GLY A 243 -9.35 -18.00 -0.58
C GLY A 243 -8.58 -17.81 0.73
N ARG A 244 -7.51 -17.00 0.69
CA ARG A 244 -6.66 -16.73 1.86
C ARG A 244 -6.27 -15.26 1.99
N ILE A 245 -6.07 -14.83 3.23
CA ILE A 245 -5.36 -13.57 3.53
C ILE A 245 -3.89 -13.88 3.81
N MET A 246 -2.99 -13.02 3.34
CA MET A 246 -1.57 -12.99 3.70
C MET A 246 -1.25 -11.57 4.18
N VAL A 247 -0.53 -11.44 5.30
CA VAL A 247 -0.33 -10.15 5.98
C VAL A 247 1.14 -9.92 6.28
N ASN A 248 1.62 -8.70 6.04
CA ASN A 248 2.89 -8.23 6.58
C ASN A 248 2.72 -7.87 8.06
N CYS A 249 3.38 -8.61 8.95
CA CYS A 249 3.36 -8.41 10.40
C CYS A 249 4.59 -7.62 10.92
N ALA A 250 5.33 -6.93 10.06
CA ALA A 250 6.40 -6.02 10.47
C ALA A 250 5.87 -4.91 11.40
N GLY A 251 6.75 -4.32 12.22
CA GLY A 251 6.40 -3.18 13.07
C GLY A 251 5.48 -3.47 14.25
N ILE A 252 5.06 -4.73 14.46
CA ILE A 252 4.48 -5.16 15.75
C ILE A 252 5.61 -5.14 16.79
N GLU A 253 5.66 -4.09 17.61
CA GLU A 253 6.45 -4.13 18.85
C GLU A 253 5.91 -5.27 19.74
N GLU A 254 6.79 -6.15 20.22
CA GLU A 254 6.43 -7.06 21.32
C GLU A 254 5.81 -6.24 22.46
N GLU A 255 4.61 -6.61 22.90
CA GLU A 255 3.97 -5.91 24.01
C GLU A 255 4.86 -6.06 25.25
N LYS A 256 5.51 -4.96 25.66
CA LYS A 256 6.43 -4.92 26.79
C LYS A 256 5.65 -5.04 28.09
N ALA A 257 5.18 -6.25 28.38
CA ALA A 257 4.52 -6.64 29.61
C ALA A 257 5.33 -6.11 30.80
N ALA A 258 4.76 -5.15 31.53
CA ALA A 258 5.50 -4.32 32.48
C ALA A 258 5.74 -5.02 33.83
N THR A 259 6.27 -6.25 33.80
CA THR A 259 6.53 -7.11 34.94
C THR A 259 7.93 -6.89 35.52
N ASN A 260 8.07 -5.82 36.30
CA ASN A 260 9.14 -5.64 37.29
C ASN A 260 10.60 -5.66 36.76
N GLY A 261 10.87 -4.87 35.72
CA GLY A 261 12.18 -4.22 35.59
C GLY A 261 13.36 -5.08 35.13
N LYS A 262 13.11 -6.21 34.46
CA LYS A 262 14.13 -6.91 33.65
C LYS A 262 13.57 -7.25 32.27
N PRO A 263 14.26 -6.92 31.17
CA PRO A 263 13.87 -7.42 29.86
C PRO A 263 14.11 -8.93 29.81
N GLN A 264 13.06 -9.69 29.57
CA GLN A 264 13.13 -11.12 29.29
C GLN A 264 12.56 -11.33 27.90
N LEU A 265 13.42 -11.72 26.95
CA LEU A 265 13.00 -12.11 25.61
C LEU A 265 12.06 -13.31 25.72
N LEU A 266 10.80 -13.14 25.31
CA LEU A 266 9.79 -14.18 25.25
C LEU A 266 9.61 -14.64 23.80
N LEU A 267 10.70 -15.14 23.19
CA LEU A 267 10.58 -16.00 22.02
C LEU A 267 9.84 -17.28 22.46
N GLY A 268 8.56 -17.35 22.14
CA GLY A 268 7.68 -18.48 22.41
C GLY A 268 6.40 -18.35 21.60
N ASP A 269 5.85 -19.49 21.18
CA ASP A 269 4.74 -19.55 20.22
C ASP A 269 3.42 -18.93 20.73
N SER A 270 3.35 -18.57 22.01
CA SER A 270 2.19 -17.94 22.65
C SER A 270 1.98 -16.47 22.31
N VAL A 271 2.97 -15.76 21.73
CA VAL A 271 2.77 -14.36 21.29
C VAL A 271 1.70 -14.27 20.20
N TRP A 272 1.65 -15.25 19.29
CA TRP A 272 0.62 -15.35 18.26
C TRP A 272 -0.77 -15.67 18.86
N GLU A 273 -0.83 -16.47 19.92
CA GLU A 273 -2.08 -16.82 20.63
C GLU A 273 -2.73 -15.62 21.35
N MET A 274 -1.94 -14.60 21.72
CA MET A 274 -2.44 -13.37 22.35
C MET A 274 -3.08 -12.41 21.33
N ASN A 275 -2.75 -12.53 20.05
CA ASN A 275 -3.40 -11.73 19.01
C ASN A 275 -4.82 -12.27 18.76
N SER A 276 -5.81 -11.63 19.39
CA SER A 276 -7.23 -12.00 19.30
C SER A 276 -7.79 -12.09 17.88
N THR A 277 -7.23 -11.34 16.93
CA THR A 277 -7.57 -11.46 15.51
C THR A 277 -7.03 -12.76 14.92
N ILE A 278 -5.73 -13.05 15.09
CA ILE A 278 -5.10 -14.26 14.54
C ILE A 278 -5.77 -15.51 15.12
N LYS A 279 -6.11 -15.49 16.41
CA LYS A 279 -6.90 -16.55 17.04
C LYS A 279 -8.24 -16.77 16.35
N ILE A 280 -9.03 -15.73 16.13
CA ILE A 280 -10.35 -15.84 15.48
C ILE A 280 -10.23 -16.28 14.01
N LEU A 281 -9.18 -15.85 13.30
CA LEU A 281 -8.86 -16.33 11.95
C LEU A 281 -8.40 -17.80 11.90
N SER A 282 -7.97 -18.37 13.03
CA SER A 282 -7.61 -19.80 13.16
C SER A 282 -8.79 -20.70 13.58
N GLU A 283 -9.91 -20.11 14.00
CA GLU A 283 -11.12 -20.79 14.48
C GLU A 283 -12.27 -20.80 13.43
N ALA A 284 -12.02 -20.29 12.20
CA ALA A 284 -13.00 -20.06 11.13
C ALA A 284 -12.80 -20.92 9.87
#